data_AF-A0A936BAP6-F1
#
_entry.id   AF-A0A936BAP6-F1
#
_cell.length_a   1.000
_cell.length_b   1.000
_cell.length_c   1.000
_cell.angle_alpha   90.00
_cell.angle_beta   90.00
_cell.angle_gamma   90.00
#
_symmetry.space_group_name_H-M   'P 1'
#
loop_
_entity.id
_entity.type
_entity.pdbx_description
1 polymer ?
#
loop_
_entity_poly.entity_id
_entity_poly.type
_entity_poly.pdbx_seq_one_letter_code
_entity_poly.pdbx_strand_id
1 'polypeptide(L)'
;MNIPFWLDGTAASLPQLDYLPYGTRSLRIEVRTNRPMPALRLRPRHSLPEESANGIFRGFEDEGTTFQLSWGGGHEQGPCARTEDRFGAFETCAAVPAGHQQIIIFNLSHMGEALPETAVLTLEAFEEETGQVHAQLPITLRRPANLPASIGRLTRAADGHEWQLQAGTHLPRYESRWWPEPQVSYTAAPTPLPLRVVHDAEAAVLNVYWGETLTAVIEDHTNPSVLETAGVMCDLFSFSESYIGLRVWFFWLDVNMGHGFFIGRHEVPDAERFDLLIRLWDGKVGLACTDLHWRESWGVCEKTPQRATLGLTREAKIKLVQTGLEKMWSKWEGEGKQAAVPSYNPLGYIQRRAKLEARNTKFVVRAHGTEAHIPLLADLLADTDSFFSSDVRLGG
;
A
#
# COMPACT_ATOMS: atom_id res chain seq x y z
N MET A 1 -0.33 10.01 -11.25
CA MET A 1 -0.20 11.49 -11.39
C MET A 1 0.34 12.04 -10.08
N ASN A 2 1.24 13.03 -10.11
CA ASN A 2 1.70 13.75 -8.92
C ASN A 2 0.87 15.04 -8.77
N ILE A 3 0.43 15.36 -7.55
CA ILE A 3 -0.36 16.55 -7.23
C ILE A 3 0.53 17.58 -6.51
N PRO A 4 0.77 18.77 -7.06
CA PRO A 4 1.66 19.75 -6.44
C PRO A 4 1.07 20.38 -5.19
N PHE A 5 1.82 20.38 -4.08
CA PHE A 5 1.51 21.07 -2.83
C PHE A 5 2.59 22.13 -2.55
N TRP A 6 2.25 23.40 -2.76
CA TRP A 6 3.13 24.52 -2.45
C TRP A 6 2.99 24.96 -0.99
N LEU A 7 4.01 24.70 -0.18
CA LEU A 7 4.04 25.02 1.26
C LEU A 7 4.12 26.53 1.54
N ASP A 8 4.52 27.33 0.56
CA ASP A 8 4.67 28.78 0.67
C ASP A 8 3.38 29.56 0.34
N GLY A 9 2.28 28.86 0.04
CA GLY A 9 1.00 29.45 -0.36
C GLY A 9 0.93 29.85 -1.84
N THR A 10 1.91 29.48 -2.67
CA THR A 10 1.82 29.69 -4.12
C THR A 10 0.60 28.98 -4.68
N ALA A 11 -0.29 29.72 -5.36
CA ALA A 11 -1.53 29.18 -5.87
C ALA A 11 -1.29 28.08 -6.92
N ALA A 12 -1.64 26.84 -6.58
CA ALA A 12 -1.83 25.76 -7.55
C ALA A 12 -3.23 25.85 -8.19
N SER A 13 -3.38 25.29 -9.40
CA SER A 13 -4.70 24.85 -9.85
C SER A 13 -5.26 23.83 -8.87
N LEU A 14 -6.51 24.00 -8.42
CA LEU A 14 -7.18 23.05 -7.52
C LEU A 14 -7.12 21.64 -8.12
N PRO A 15 -6.41 20.68 -7.50
CA PRO A 15 -6.26 19.35 -8.07
C PRO A 15 -7.57 18.58 -8.03
N GLN A 16 -7.83 17.85 -9.09
CA GLN A 16 -8.99 16.97 -9.22
C GLN A 16 -8.49 15.55 -9.47
N LEU A 17 -9.02 14.58 -8.70
CA LEU A 17 -8.62 13.18 -8.76
C LEU A 17 -9.87 12.30 -8.88
N ASP A 18 -9.88 11.39 -9.85
CA ASP A 18 -10.92 10.38 -9.94
C ASP A 18 -10.67 9.33 -8.85
N TYR A 19 -11.57 9.20 -7.87
CA TYR A 19 -11.41 8.19 -6.81
C TYR A 19 -11.67 6.78 -7.36
N LEU A 20 -11.17 5.74 -6.67
CA LEU A 20 -11.48 4.34 -6.98
C LEU A 20 -12.70 3.89 -6.15
N PRO A 21 -13.87 3.66 -6.77
CA PRO A 21 -15.06 3.20 -6.05
C PRO A 21 -14.83 1.84 -5.39
N TYR A 22 -15.04 1.81 -4.08
CA TYR A 22 -14.95 0.61 -3.22
C TYR A 22 -13.56 -0.04 -3.22
N GLY A 23 -12.50 0.74 -3.43
CA GLY A 23 -11.13 0.27 -3.32
C GLY A 23 -10.17 1.36 -2.86
N THR A 24 -8.87 1.03 -2.85
CA THR A 24 -7.80 1.94 -2.43
C THR A 24 -6.90 2.35 -3.59
N ARG A 25 -6.62 3.65 -3.67
CA ARG A 25 -5.80 4.28 -4.70
C ARG A 25 -4.74 5.18 -4.07
N SER A 26 -3.53 5.21 -4.62
CA SER A 26 -2.48 6.08 -4.10
C SER A 26 -2.62 7.53 -4.52
N LEU A 27 -2.60 8.41 -3.52
CA LEU A 27 -2.56 9.85 -3.64
C LEU A 27 -1.09 10.32 -3.53
N ARG A 28 -0.47 10.61 -4.68
CA ARG A 28 0.93 11.08 -4.76
C ARG A 28 0.99 12.60 -4.66
N ILE A 29 1.38 13.11 -3.50
CA ILE A 29 1.52 14.54 -3.21
C ILE A 29 2.98 14.97 -3.44
N GLU A 30 3.17 15.99 -4.26
CA GLU A 30 4.47 16.54 -4.58
C GLU A 30 4.66 17.85 -3.82
N VAL A 31 5.31 17.74 -2.66
CA VAL A 31 5.61 18.87 -1.77
C VAL A 31 6.69 19.74 -2.38
N ARG A 32 6.44 21.06 -2.46
CA ARG A 32 7.34 22.07 -3.04
C ARG A 32 7.33 23.37 -2.23
N THR A 33 8.42 24.12 -2.28
CA THR A 33 8.48 25.49 -1.74
C THR A 33 9.54 26.34 -2.44
N ASN A 34 9.25 27.64 -2.65
CA ASN A 34 10.22 28.60 -3.19
C ASN A 34 11.01 29.34 -2.08
N ARG A 35 10.63 29.17 -0.80
CA ARG A 35 11.28 29.78 0.36
C ARG A 35 11.57 28.74 1.46
N PRO A 36 12.48 29.00 2.40
CA PRO A 36 12.65 28.14 3.57
C PRO A 36 11.36 28.08 4.39
N MET A 37 10.99 26.89 4.85
CA MET A 37 9.87 26.63 5.76
C MET A 37 10.39 25.90 7.02
N PRO A 38 9.69 25.97 8.16
CA PRO A 38 10.02 25.19 9.35
C PRO A 38 9.87 23.67 9.11
N ALA A 39 10.13 22.86 10.14
CA ALA A 39 9.81 21.43 10.08
C ALA A 39 8.28 21.26 10.05
N LEU A 40 7.77 20.74 8.93
CA LEU A 40 6.33 20.60 8.68
C LEU A 40 5.95 19.13 8.52
N ARG A 41 4.75 18.77 8.99
CA ARG A 41 4.07 17.49 8.71
C ARG A 41 2.85 17.72 7.83
N LEU A 42 2.43 16.69 7.11
CA LEU A 42 1.20 16.70 6.32
C LEU A 42 0.14 15.79 6.96
N ARG A 43 -1.07 16.31 7.17
CA ARG A 43 -2.22 15.52 7.64
C ARG A 43 -3.50 15.86 6.86
N PRO A 44 -4.53 14.99 6.84
CA PRO A 44 -5.88 15.42 6.52
C PRO A 44 -6.39 16.47 7.52
N ARG A 45 -7.19 17.42 7.04
CA ARG A 45 -7.84 18.44 7.87
C ARG A 45 -8.89 17.84 8.81
N HIS A 46 -9.60 16.82 8.35
CA HIS A 46 -10.53 16.05 9.19
C HIS A 46 -9.88 14.75 9.64
N SER A 47 -9.68 14.61 10.96
CA SER A 47 -9.23 13.40 11.64
C SER A 47 -10.05 13.22 12.91
N LEU A 48 -10.25 11.98 13.36
CA LEU A 48 -11.01 11.66 14.57
C LEU A 48 -10.05 11.56 15.78
N PRO A 49 -10.08 12.50 16.74
CA PRO A 49 -9.13 12.52 17.86
C PRO A 49 -9.17 11.25 18.72
N GLU A 50 -10.34 10.63 18.84
CA GLU A 50 -10.55 9.36 19.54
C GLU A 50 -9.84 8.18 18.85
N GLU A 51 -9.64 8.22 17.53
CA GLU A 51 -8.89 7.19 16.81
C GLU A 51 -7.38 7.37 17.04
N SER A 52 -6.88 8.60 16.93
CA SER A 52 -5.49 8.93 17.23
C SER A 52 -5.10 8.59 18.68
N ALA A 53 -6.03 8.77 19.64
CA ALA A 53 -5.84 8.37 21.03
C ALA A 53 -5.71 6.84 21.23
N ASN A 54 -6.19 6.04 20.28
CA ASN A 54 -6.08 4.57 20.26
C ASN A 54 -4.97 4.06 19.33
N GLY A 55 -4.09 4.93 18.83
CA GLY A 55 -3.01 4.54 17.92
C GLY A 55 -3.44 4.35 16.45
N ILE A 56 -4.60 4.89 16.05
CA ILE A 56 -5.15 4.77 14.71
C ILE A 56 -5.05 6.14 14.02
N PHE A 57 -4.09 6.27 13.10
CA PHE A 57 -3.67 7.54 12.48
C PHE A 57 -4.21 7.70 11.05
N ARG A 58 -5.54 7.88 10.93
CA ARG A 58 -6.22 8.22 9.67
C ARG A 58 -6.89 9.59 9.74
N GLY A 59 -7.22 10.09 8.56
CA GLY A 59 -8.22 11.13 8.42
C GLY A 59 -9.20 10.82 7.29
N PHE A 60 -10.08 11.77 7.03
CA PHE A 60 -11.23 11.61 6.14
C PHE A 60 -11.41 12.86 5.25
N GLU A 61 -12.42 12.81 4.37
CA GLU A 61 -12.95 13.99 3.66
C GLU A 61 -13.43 15.08 4.63
N ASP A 62 -13.48 16.34 4.16
CA ASP A 62 -13.76 17.52 5.01
C ASP A 62 -15.16 17.53 5.63
N GLU A 63 -16.12 16.77 5.07
CA GLU A 63 -17.54 16.81 5.44
C GLU A 63 -18.15 15.40 5.70
N GLY A 64 -17.32 14.37 5.94
CA GLY A 64 -17.84 13.01 6.14
C GLY A 64 -16.77 11.94 6.40
N THR A 65 -17.12 10.69 6.14
CA THR A 65 -16.27 9.49 6.34
C THR A 65 -16.30 8.53 5.14
N THR A 66 -16.80 8.99 3.98
CA THR A 66 -16.94 8.18 2.75
C THR A 66 -15.57 7.81 2.17
N PHE A 67 -14.65 8.78 2.15
CA PHE A 67 -13.23 8.60 1.80
C PHE A 67 -12.36 8.68 3.06
N GLN A 68 -11.49 7.69 3.21
CA GLN A 68 -10.46 7.63 4.23
C GLN A 68 -9.09 7.90 3.59
N LEU A 69 -8.22 8.59 4.33
CA LEU A 69 -6.80 8.71 4.02
C LEU A 69 -5.94 8.11 5.13
N SER A 70 -5.02 7.22 4.76
CA SER A 70 -4.00 6.64 5.65
C SER A 70 -2.58 6.81 5.08
N TRP A 71 -1.57 6.69 5.94
CA TRP A 71 -0.16 6.95 5.63
C TRP A 71 0.78 6.08 6.50
N GLY A 72 2.09 6.31 6.37
CA GLY A 72 3.18 5.60 7.04
C GLY A 72 3.00 5.35 8.53
N GLY A 73 3.34 4.14 8.97
CA GLY A 73 3.77 3.93 10.36
C GLY A 73 5.00 4.79 10.71
N GLY A 74 5.31 4.96 11.99
CA GLY A 74 6.40 5.83 12.48
C GLY A 74 6.21 7.33 12.21
N HIS A 75 5.05 7.70 11.64
CA HIS A 75 4.68 9.07 11.30
C HIS A 75 3.27 9.37 11.80
N GLU A 76 2.99 9.07 13.08
CA GLU A 76 1.69 9.14 13.73
C GLU A 76 0.98 10.50 13.56
N GLN A 77 1.77 11.58 13.56
CA GLN A 77 1.29 12.96 13.38
C GLN A 77 1.25 13.40 11.89
N GLY A 78 1.36 12.45 10.96
CA GLY A 78 1.48 12.69 9.53
C GLY A 78 2.93 12.65 9.03
N PRO A 79 3.17 12.26 7.76
CA PRO A 79 4.51 12.23 7.15
C PRO A 79 5.13 13.63 7.12
N CYS A 80 6.44 13.70 7.38
CA CYS A 80 7.20 14.94 7.29
C CYS A 80 7.26 15.47 5.84
N ALA A 81 7.08 16.78 5.67
CA ALA A 81 7.31 17.50 4.41
C ALA A 81 8.76 17.35 3.88
N ARG A 82 9.70 17.10 4.81
CA ARG A 82 11.09 16.69 4.57
C ARG A 82 11.57 15.85 5.76
N THR A 83 12.18 14.71 5.49
CA THR A 83 12.87 13.91 6.50
C THR A 83 14.39 14.14 6.48
N GLU A 84 15.02 14.00 7.64
CA GLU A 84 16.48 13.83 7.80
C GLU A 84 16.76 12.57 8.61
N ASP A 85 17.64 11.71 8.10
CA ASP A 85 18.12 10.50 8.78
C ASP A 85 19.05 10.86 9.94
N ARG A 86 18.57 10.73 11.18
CA ARG A 86 19.43 10.77 12.35
C ARG A 86 20.02 9.39 12.61
N PHE A 87 21.35 9.37 12.72
CA PHE A 87 22.16 8.17 13.00
C PHE A 87 21.96 7.00 12.02
N GLY A 88 21.45 7.27 10.81
CA GLY A 88 21.16 6.26 9.79
C GLY A 88 20.07 5.25 10.20
N ALA A 89 19.15 5.67 11.07
CA ALA A 89 18.14 4.78 11.66
C ALA A 89 16.78 5.48 11.94
N PHE A 90 16.79 6.77 12.27
CA PHE A 90 15.58 7.50 12.66
C PHE A 90 15.29 8.60 11.64
N GLU A 91 14.20 8.49 10.87
CA GLU A 91 13.67 9.64 10.13
C GLU A 91 13.16 10.68 11.13
N THR A 92 13.59 11.94 11.00
CA THR A 92 13.06 13.07 11.78
C THR A 92 12.60 14.19 10.87
N CYS A 93 11.51 14.88 11.22
CA CYS A 93 11.04 16.03 10.45
C CYS A 93 12.08 17.16 10.51
N ALA A 94 12.42 17.71 9.36
CA ALA A 94 13.43 18.75 9.22
C ALA A 94 12.88 19.98 8.50
N ALA A 95 13.50 21.14 8.75
CA ALA A 95 13.17 22.38 8.07
C ALA A 95 13.33 22.22 6.55
N VAL A 96 12.35 22.70 5.78
CA VAL A 96 12.30 22.52 4.33
C VAL A 96 13.05 23.66 3.63
N PRO A 97 14.17 23.41 2.92
CA PRO A 97 14.90 24.48 2.25
C PRO A 97 14.17 25.00 1.00
N ALA A 98 14.49 26.22 0.58
CA ALA A 98 13.99 26.77 -0.69
C ALA A 98 14.39 25.88 -1.87
N GLY A 99 13.46 25.65 -2.80
CA GLY A 99 13.66 24.77 -3.96
C GLY A 99 13.59 23.26 -3.62
N HIS A 100 13.23 22.89 -2.39
CA HIS A 100 12.99 21.49 -2.06
C HIS A 100 11.77 20.93 -2.79
N GLN A 101 11.87 19.65 -3.17
CA GLN A 101 10.85 18.88 -3.86
C GLN A 101 10.90 17.45 -3.33
N GLN A 102 9.79 16.93 -2.81
CA GLN A 102 9.67 15.55 -2.34
C GLN A 102 8.29 15.00 -2.68
N ILE A 103 8.22 13.71 -3.03
CA ILE A 103 6.94 13.00 -3.18
C ILE A 103 6.61 12.31 -1.86
N ILE A 104 5.42 12.62 -1.34
CA ILE A 104 4.78 11.96 -0.21
C ILE A 104 3.56 11.20 -0.75
N ILE A 105 3.32 10.01 -0.25
CA ILE A 105 2.27 9.13 -0.77
C ILE A 105 1.34 8.77 0.37
N PHE A 106 0.04 8.91 0.09
CA PHE A 106 -1.05 8.51 0.97
C PHE A 106 -1.91 7.44 0.27
N ASN A 107 -2.62 6.64 1.05
CA ASN A 107 -3.60 5.68 0.54
C ASN A 107 -4.99 6.28 0.72
N LEU A 108 -5.68 6.51 -0.40
CA LEU A 108 -7.06 7.02 -0.46
C LEU A 108 -8.01 5.84 -0.68
N SER A 109 -8.83 5.53 0.32
CA SER A 109 -9.74 4.40 0.32
C SER A 109 -11.20 4.86 0.31
N HIS A 110 -12.02 4.29 -0.59
CA HIS A 110 -13.47 4.52 -0.59
C HIS A 110 -14.18 3.51 0.32
N MET A 111 -14.59 3.97 1.51
CA MET A 111 -15.19 3.16 2.57
C MET A 111 -16.72 3.16 2.53
N GLY A 112 -17.33 4.22 1.98
CA GLY A 112 -18.79 4.38 1.96
C GLY A 112 -19.52 3.51 0.94
N GLU A 113 -20.84 3.39 1.10
CA GLU A 113 -21.70 2.75 0.09
C GLU A 113 -22.10 3.70 -1.04
N ALA A 114 -22.32 4.97 -0.69
CA ALA A 114 -22.68 6.02 -1.63
C ALA A 114 -21.55 6.32 -2.61
N LEU A 115 -21.89 6.70 -3.85
CA LEU A 115 -20.92 7.13 -4.87
C LEU A 115 -21.15 8.61 -5.18
N PRO A 116 -20.68 9.53 -4.31
CA PRO A 116 -20.89 10.96 -4.49
C PRO A 116 -20.23 11.43 -5.80
N GLU A 117 -20.88 12.36 -6.49
CA GLU A 117 -20.33 13.02 -7.70
C GLU A 117 -18.96 13.64 -7.40
N THR A 118 -18.86 14.31 -6.25
CA THR A 118 -17.68 14.99 -5.75
C THR A 118 -17.60 14.90 -4.23
N ALA A 119 -16.39 14.81 -3.69
CA ALA A 119 -16.07 15.09 -2.30
C ALA A 119 -14.82 15.98 -2.25
N VAL A 120 -14.56 16.62 -1.11
CA VAL A 120 -13.35 17.43 -0.89
C VAL A 120 -12.55 16.82 0.25
N LEU A 121 -11.26 16.62 0.01
CA LEU A 121 -10.29 16.25 1.03
C LEU A 121 -9.20 17.32 1.07
N THR A 122 -9.05 17.99 2.21
CA THR A 122 -8.02 19.00 2.42
C THR A 122 -6.85 18.39 3.18
N LEU A 123 -5.64 18.50 2.61
CA LEU A 123 -4.39 18.27 3.34
C LEU A 123 -3.89 19.57 3.96
N GLU A 124 -3.42 19.51 5.20
CA GLU A 124 -2.78 20.61 5.91
C GLU A 124 -1.28 20.33 6.05
N ALA A 125 -0.45 21.34 5.77
CA ALA A 125 0.96 21.35 6.17
C ALA A 125 1.08 22.16 7.46
N PHE A 126 1.51 21.53 8.56
CA PHE A 126 1.50 22.13 9.90
C PHE A 126 2.79 21.86 10.69
N GLU A 127 3.09 22.75 11.64
CA GLU A 127 4.15 22.54 12.65
C GLU A 127 3.62 21.66 13.80
N GLU A 128 4.34 20.60 14.14
CA GLU A 128 3.95 19.65 15.20
C GLU A 128 3.91 20.32 16.60
N GLU A 129 4.91 21.13 16.94
CA GLU A 129 5.03 21.75 18.28
C GLU A 129 3.98 22.82 18.56
N THR A 130 3.59 23.60 17.54
CA THR A 130 2.70 24.76 17.69
C THR A 130 1.28 24.49 17.20
N GLY A 131 1.07 23.44 16.40
CA GLY A 131 -0.17 23.18 15.68
C GLY A 131 -0.44 24.17 14.54
N GLN A 132 0.48 25.10 14.25
CA GLN A 132 0.27 26.15 13.25
C GLN A 132 0.22 25.55 11.84
N VAL A 133 -0.89 25.76 11.14
CA VAL A 133 -1.05 25.43 9.72
C VAL A 133 -0.40 26.52 8.86
N HIS A 134 0.48 26.13 7.94
CA HIS A 134 1.20 27.04 7.03
C HIS A 134 0.61 27.06 5.62
N ALA A 135 0.11 25.91 5.16
CA ALA A 135 -0.52 25.76 3.86
C ALA A 135 -1.61 24.69 3.90
N GLN A 136 -2.59 24.82 3.00
CA GLN A 136 -3.65 23.84 2.81
C GLN A 136 -3.76 23.50 1.32
N LEU A 137 -4.01 22.23 1.03
CA LEU A 137 -4.27 21.70 -0.31
C LEU A 137 -5.64 21.01 -0.33
N PRO A 138 -6.71 21.72 -0.69
CA PRO A 138 -7.99 21.10 -1.00
C PRO A 138 -7.90 20.30 -2.31
N ILE A 139 -8.32 19.05 -2.27
CA ILE A 139 -8.32 18.10 -3.39
C ILE A 139 -9.76 17.70 -3.67
N THR A 140 -10.24 17.97 -4.88
CA THR A 140 -11.58 17.52 -5.30
C THR A 140 -11.51 16.08 -5.76
N LEU A 141 -12.03 15.17 -4.95
CA LEU A 141 -12.30 13.80 -5.35
C LEU A 141 -13.54 13.80 -6.25
N ARG A 142 -13.47 13.13 -7.40
CA ARG A 142 -14.56 13.05 -8.38
C ARG A 142 -14.92 11.62 -8.67
N ARG A 143 -16.19 11.35 -8.92
CA ARG A 143 -16.63 10.06 -9.44
C ARG A 143 -16.07 9.87 -10.86
N PRO A 144 -15.52 8.69 -11.21
CA PRO A 144 -15.05 8.42 -12.56
C PRO A 144 -16.15 8.69 -13.60
N ALA A 145 -15.84 9.43 -14.66
CA ALA A 145 -16.84 9.84 -15.66
C ALA A 145 -17.49 8.64 -16.39
N ASN A 146 -16.75 7.55 -16.54
CA ASN A 146 -17.19 6.32 -17.22
C ASN A 146 -17.60 5.21 -16.23
N LEU A 147 -18.13 5.58 -15.06
CA LEU A 147 -18.57 4.64 -14.03
C LEU A 147 -19.70 3.73 -14.55
N PRO A 148 -19.53 2.40 -14.57
CA PRO A 148 -20.61 1.48 -14.91
C PRO A 148 -21.72 1.49 -13.86
N ALA A 149 -22.96 1.28 -14.28
CA ALA A 149 -24.12 1.21 -13.37
C ALA A 149 -24.10 0.02 -12.39
N SER A 150 -23.16 -0.93 -12.58
CA SER A 150 -23.02 -2.15 -11.78
C SER A 150 -21.56 -2.58 -11.75
N ILE A 151 -20.92 -2.47 -10.59
CA ILE A 151 -19.51 -2.73 -10.35
C ILE A 151 -19.40 -3.79 -9.25
N GLY A 152 -18.60 -4.83 -9.48
CA GLY A 152 -18.32 -5.83 -8.47
C GLY A 152 -17.44 -5.25 -7.38
N ARG A 153 -17.81 -5.46 -6.11
CA ARG A 153 -17.00 -5.09 -4.94
C ARG A 153 -16.97 -6.23 -3.93
N LEU A 154 -15.88 -6.36 -3.20
CA LEU A 154 -15.80 -7.27 -2.05
C LEU A 154 -16.34 -6.54 -0.81
N THR A 155 -17.41 -7.06 -0.22
CA THR A 155 -18.00 -6.54 1.01
C THR A 155 -17.67 -7.47 2.17
N ARG A 156 -17.11 -6.93 3.26
CA ARG A 156 -16.96 -7.68 4.51
C ARG A 156 -18.37 -7.98 5.07
N ALA A 157 -18.63 -9.23 5.39
CA ALA A 157 -19.88 -9.72 5.95
C ALA A 157 -20.09 -9.17 7.37
N ALA A 158 -21.32 -9.23 7.87
CA ALA A 158 -21.70 -8.67 9.17
C ALA A 158 -21.03 -9.37 10.37
N ASP A 159 -20.52 -10.59 10.19
CA ASP A 159 -19.71 -11.30 11.19
C ASP A 159 -18.26 -10.80 11.25
N GLY A 160 -17.78 -10.03 10.25
CA GLY A 160 -16.41 -9.58 10.15
C GLY A 160 -15.41 -10.65 9.69
N HIS A 161 -15.85 -11.88 9.41
CA HIS A 161 -14.98 -13.03 9.11
C HIS A 161 -14.94 -13.40 7.62
N GLU A 162 -15.90 -12.99 6.80
CA GLU A 162 -15.88 -13.27 5.35
C GLU A 162 -15.95 -11.98 4.52
N TRP A 163 -15.26 -11.94 3.38
CA TRP A 163 -15.52 -10.97 2.31
C TRP A 163 -16.16 -11.71 1.15
N GLN A 164 -17.37 -11.29 0.81
CA GLN A 164 -18.16 -11.85 -0.28
C GLN A 164 -18.19 -10.88 -1.46
N LEU A 165 -18.18 -11.41 -2.68
CA LEU A 165 -18.35 -10.59 -3.88
C LEU A 165 -19.82 -10.17 -4.01
N GLN A 166 -20.10 -8.88 -3.81
CA GLN A 166 -21.36 -8.31 -4.24
C GLN A 166 -21.39 -8.28 -5.78
N ALA A 167 -22.44 -8.88 -6.36
CA ALA A 167 -22.57 -9.05 -7.79
C ALA A 167 -22.54 -7.71 -8.54
N GLY A 168 -21.63 -7.58 -9.51
CA GLY A 168 -21.60 -6.46 -10.43
C GLY A 168 -20.89 -6.80 -11.74
N THR A 169 -21.41 -6.29 -12.85
CA THR A 169 -21.04 -6.72 -14.21
C THR A 169 -19.69 -6.18 -14.70
N HIS A 170 -19.07 -5.27 -13.96
CA HIS A 170 -17.80 -4.64 -14.31
C HIS A 170 -16.84 -4.66 -13.12
N LEU A 171 -15.54 -4.65 -13.40
CA LEU A 171 -14.49 -4.40 -12.42
C LEU A 171 -13.59 -3.26 -12.91
N PRO A 172 -12.98 -2.47 -11.99
CA PRO A 172 -11.94 -1.54 -12.37
C PRO A 172 -10.77 -2.31 -13.02
N ARG A 173 -10.12 -1.71 -14.01
CA ARG A 173 -8.88 -2.26 -14.56
C ARG A 173 -7.78 -2.18 -13.51
N TYR A 174 -6.98 -3.23 -13.44
CA TYR A 174 -5.88 -3.32 -12.48
C TYR A 174 -4.89 -2.15 -12.69
N GLU A 175 -4.67 -1.35 -11.63
CA GLU A 175 -3.65 -0.31 -11.58
C GLU A 175 -2.54 -0.65 -10.58
N SER A 176 -1.30 -0.36 -10.95
CA SER A 176 -0.16 -0.40 -10.03
C SER A 176 -0.24 0.78 -9.07
N ARG A 177 0.05 0.54 -7.78
CA ARG A 177 0.01 1.55 -6.72
C ARG A 177 0.91 2.74 -7.02
N TRP A 178 2.11 2.47 -7.53
CA TRP A 178 3.14 3.48 -7.75
C TRP A 178 2.90 4.26 -9.04
N TRP A 179 2.24 3.67 -10.04
CA TRP A 179 1.92 4.32 -11.33
C TRP A 179 0.40 4.35 -11.62
N PRO A 180 -0.41 5.06 -10.80
CA PRO A 180 -1.85 5.10 -10.96
C PRO A 180 -2.25 5.93 -12.19
N GLU A 181 -3.07 5.35 -13.08
CA GLU A 181 -3.52 5.96 -14.34
C GLU A 181 -4.44 7.16 -14.06
N PRO A 182 -4.29 8.34 -14.69
CA PRO A 182 -5.06 9.54 -14.33
C PRO A 182 -6.58 9.35 -14.19
N GLN A 183 -7.18 8.48 -15.00
CA GLN A 183 -8.60 8.13 -14.98
C GLN A 183 -8.78 6.66 -14.59
N VAL A 184 -9.80 6.36 -13.78
CA VAL A 184 -10.19 4.97 -13.51
C VAL A 184 -10.96 4.42 -14.71
N SER A 185 -10.49 3.30 -15.26
CA SER A 185 -11.13 2.60 -16.37
C SER A 185 -11.72 1.25 -15.91
N TYR A 186 -12.77 0.78 -16.59
CA TYR A 186 -13.51 -0.43 -16.22
C TYR A 186 -13.57 -1.41 -17.39
N THR A 187 -13.62 -2.71 -17.06
CA THR A 187 -13.86 -3.79 -18.01
C THR A 187 -15.06 -4.61 -17.55
N ALA A 188 -15.84 -5.15 -18.49
CA ALA A 188 -16.82 -6.18 -18.16
C ALA A 188 -16.14 -7.38 -17.47
N ALA A 189 -16.76 -7.87 -16.40
CA ALA A 189 -16.23 -8.97 -15.60
C ALA A 189 -17.05 -10.25 -15.86
N PRO A 190 -16.42 -11.44 -15.90
CA PRO A 190 -17.15 -12.69 -16.00
C PRO A 190 -17.84 -12.98 -14.66
N THR A 191 -19.15 -12.77 -14.61
CA THR A 191 -19.97 -12.97 -13.40
C THR A 191 -20.83 -14.23 -13.48
N PRO A 192 -21.02 -14.97 -12.38
CA PRO A 192 -20.42 -14.77 -11.06
C PRO A 192 -18.95 -15.23 -11.00
N LEU A 193 -18.11 -14.50 -10.27
CA LEU A 193 -16.79 -15.01 -9.87
C LEU A 193 -16.97 -15.81 -8.57
N PRO A 194 -16.52 -17.06 -8.48
CA PRO A 194 -16.62 -17.87 -7.26
C PRO A 194 -15.52 -17.49 -6.25
N LEU A 195 -15.23 -16.20 -6.06
CA LEU A 195 -14.20 -15.71 -5.15
C LEU A 195 -14.78 -15.48 -3.74
N ARG A 196 -14.11 -16.01 -2.72
CA ARG A 196 -14.41 -15.77 -1.30
C ARG A 196 -13.09 -15.53 -0.56
N VAL A 197 -13.10 -14.65 0.43
CA VAL A 197 -11.96 -14.45 1.36
C VAL A 197 -12.47 -14.63 2.77
N VAL A 198 -11.81 -15.48 3.57
CA VAL A 198 -12.27 -15.88 4.91
C VAL A 198 -11.13 -15.69 5.92
N HIS A 199 -11.37 -14.90 6.95
CA HIS A 199 -10.52 -14.76 8.12
C HIS A 199 -10.83 -15.87 9.14
N ASP A 200 -9.91 -16.81 9.26
CA ASP A 200 -9.87 -17.80 10.32
C ASP A 200 -9.08 -17.20 11.50
N ALA A 201 -9.83 -16.77 12.53
CA ALA A 201 -9.27 -16.11 13.71
C ALA A 201 -8.56 -17.08 14.66
N GLU A 202 -8.93 -18.37 14.69
CA GLU A 202 -8.24 -19.36 15.53
C GLU A 202 -6.84 -19.67 15.00
N ALA A 203 -6.69 -19.71 13.68
CA ALA A 203 -5.41 -19.92 13.02
C ALA A 203 -4.62 -18.63 12.72
N ALA A 204 -5.23 -17.45 12.92
CA ALA A 204 -4.72 -16.15 12.48
C ALA A 204 -4.31 -16.14 11.00
N VAL A 205 -5.20 -16.62 10.12
CA VAL A 205 -4.95 -16.64 8.66
C VAL A 205 -6.11 -16.05 7.86
N LEU A 206 -5.76 -15.42 6.73
CA LEU A 206 -6.71 -15.02 5.70
C LEU A 206 -6.64 -16.02 4.54
N ASN A 207 -7.68 -16.83 4.41
CA ASN A 207 -7.83 -17.86 3.38
C ASN A 207 -8.58 -17.29 2.16
N VAL A 208 -8.00 -17.42 0.97
CA VAL A 208 -8.64 -17.04 -0.31
C VAL A 208 -9.08 -18.29 -1.04
N TYR A 209 -10.37 -18.36 -1.39
CA TYR A 209 -10.99 -19.50 -2.06
C TYR A 209 -11.48 -19.14 -3.47
N TRP A 210 -11.37 -20.10 -4.38
CA TRP A 210 -12.01 -20.10 -5.69
C TRP A 210 -12.94 -21.31 -5.81
N GLY A 211 -14.24 -21.06 -5.68
CA GLY A 211 -15.22 -22.10 -5.34
C GLY A 211 -14.85 -22.73 -4.00
N GLU A 212 -14.79 -24.06 -3.97
CA GLU A 212 -14.33 -24.83 -2.80
C GLU A 212 -12.79 -25.02 -2.77
N THR A 213 -12.04 -24.44 -3.71
CA THR A 213 -10.58 -24.63 -3.81
C THR A 213 -9.82 -23.52 -3.08
N LEU A 214 -9.12 -23.88 -2.00
CA LEU A 214 -8.20 -22.98 -1.31
C LEU A 214 -7.06 -22.58 -2.27
N THR A 215 -7.01 -21.29 -2.57
CA THR A 215 -6.22 -20.68 -3.66
C THR A 215 -5.02 -19.93 -3.12
N ALA A 216 -5.18 -19.23 -2.00
CA ALA A 216 -4.08 -18.62 -1.26
C ALA A 216 -4.35 -18.63 0.25
N VAL A 217 -3.28 -18.51 1.04
CA VAL A 217 -3.30 -18.36 2.49
C VAL A 217 -2.32 -17.25 2.85
N ILE A 218 -2.78 -16.25 3.61
CA ILE A 218 -1.95 -15.20 4.18
C ILE A 218 -1.91 -15.44 5.69
N GLU A 219 -0.74 -15.82 6.21
CA GLU A 219 -0.51 -16.12 7.63
C GLU A 219 -0.09 -14.86 8.37
N ASP A 220 -0.74 -14.55 9.49
CA ASP A 220 -0.44 -13.36 10.31
C ASP A 220 0.35 -13.72 11.57
N HIS A 221 1.49 -13.04 11.77
CA HIS A 221 2.36 -13.17 12.93
C HIS A 221 2.62 -11.83 13.66
N THR A 222 1.79 -10.81 13.44
CA THR A 222 1.79 -9.59 14.28
C THR A 222 1.19 -9.88 15.67
N ASN A 223 1.38 -8.97 16.64
CA ASN A 223 0.80 -9.15 17.97
C ASN A 223 0.47 -7.79 18.62
N PRO A 224 -0.82 -7.39 18.69
CA PRO A 224 -2.02 -8.13 18.26
C PRO A 224 -2.07 -8.41 16.74
N SER A 225 -2.92 -9.37 16.34
CA SER A 225 -3.11 -9.74 14.93
C SER A 225 -3.72 -8.57 14.15
N VAL A 226 -3.16 -8.27 12.97
CA VAL A 226 -3.73 -7.25 12.06
C VAL A 226 -5.06 -7.73 11.47
N LEU A 227 -5.27 -9.04 11.34
CA LEU A 227 -6.53 -9.62 10.85
C LEU A 227 -7.70 -9.43 11.83
N GLU A 228 -7.42 -9.39 13.13
CA GLU A 228 -8.40 -9.06 14.19
C GLU A 228 -8.80 -7.57 14.18
N THR A 229 -8.03 -6.71 13.50
CA THR A 229 -8.34 -5.28 13.39
C THR A 229 -9.29 -4.94 12.23
N ALA A 230 -9.77 -3.69 12.21
CA ALA A 230 -10.42 -3.11 11.04
C ALA A 230 -9.43 -2.74 9.91
N GLY A 231 -8.16 -3.15 9.99
CA GLY A 231 -7.08 -2.80 9.06
C GLY A 231 -7.00 -3.62 7.77
N VAL A 232 -7.87 -4.61 7.56
CA VAL A 232 -7.87 -5.44 6.34
C VAL A 232 -8.89 -4.93 5.31
N MET A 233 -8.43 -4.61 4.10
CA MET A 233 -9.28 -4.30 2.94
C MET A 233 -8.96 -5.23 1.76
N CYS A 234 -9.96 -5.51 0.92
CA CYS A 234 -9.80 -6.32 -0.28
C CYS A 234 -10.36 -5.59 -1.50
N ASP A 235 -9.51 -5.25 -2.46
CA ASP A 235 -9.87 -4.63 -3.73
C ASP A 235 -9.88 -5.68 -4.85
N LEU A 236 -10.79 -5.56 -5.81
CA LEU A 236 -10.97 -6.53 -6.90
C LEU A 236 -10.89 -5.85 -8.27
N PHE A 237 -10.04 -6.39 -9.16
CA PHE A 237 -9.71 -5.80 -10.45
C PHE A 237 -9.87 -6.78 -11.62
N SER A 238 -10.23 -6.24 -12.79
CA SER A 238 -10.00 -6.89 -14.08
C SER A 238 -8.53 -6.72 -14.48
N PHE A 239 -7.77 -7.81 -14.54
CA PHE A 239 -6.39 -7.78 -15.02
C PHE A 239 -6.30 -8.11 -16.52
N SER A 240 -6.97 -9.17 -16.95
CA SER A 240 -7.06 -9.60 -18.36
C SER A 240 -8.25 -10.54 -18.58
N GLU A 241 -8.47 -10.97 -19.82
CA GLU A 241 -9.48 -11.99 -20.18
C GLU A 241 -9.29 -13.35 -19.48
N SER A 242 -8.10 -13.62 -18.91
CA SER A 242 -7.78 -14.88 -18.21
C SER A 242 -7.55 -14.72 -16.70
N TYR A 243 -7.48 -13.48 -16.19
CA TYR A 243 -7.08 -13.20 -14.81
C TYR A 243 -7.86 -12.02 -14.22
N ILE A 244 -8.28 -12.20 -12.97
CA ILE A 244 -8.62 -11.10 -12.06
C ILE A 244 -7.42 -10.80 -11.17
N GLY A 245 -7.34 -9.58 -10.64
CA GLY A 245 -6.43 -9.24 -9.54
C GLY A 245 -7.23 -9.07 -8.25
N LEU A 246 -6.91 -9.86 -7.22
CA LEU A 246 -7.32 -9.58 -5.84
C LEU A 246 -6.16 -8.87 -5.16
N ARG A 247 -6.36 -7.64 -4.66
CA ARG A 247 -5.41 -6.95 -3.79
C ARG A 247 -5.93 -7.00 -2.37
N VAL A 248 -5.11 -7.48 -1.43
CA VAL A 248 -5.40 -7.46 0.00
C VAL A 248 -4.46 -6.46 0.66
N TRP A 249 -5.02 -5.48 1.37
CA TRP A 249 -4.29 -4.46 2.12
C TRP A 249 -4.32 -4.73 3.62
N PHE A 250 -3.23 -4.34 4.29
CA PHE A 250 -3.03 -4.41 5.74
C PHE A 250 -2.52 -3.04 6.22
N PHE A 251 -3.43 -2.26 6.78
CA PHE A 251 -3.15 -0.97 7.42
C PHE A 251 -2.82 -1.15 8.91
N TRP A 252 -2.30 -0.11 9.56
CA TRP A 252 -2.13 -0.02 11.03
C TRP A 252 -1.06 -0.91 11.69
N LEU A 253 -0.02 -1.29 10.94
CA LEU A 253 0.93 -2.30 11.41
C LEU A 253 1.87 -1.85 12.54
N ASP A 254 2.19 -0.56 12.66
CA ASP A 254 3.36 -0.12 13.44
C ASP A 254 3.27 -0.35 14.95
N VAL A 255 2.26 0.22 15.63
CA VAL A 255 2.10 0.14 17.10
C VAL A 255 1.94 -1.31 17.62
N ASN A 256 1.67 -2.26 16.73
CA ASN A 256 1.35 -3.66 17.02
C ASN A 256 2.36 -4.67 16.41
N MET A 257 3.41 -4.22 15.72
CA MET A 257 4.42 -5.12 15.12
C MET A 257 5.56 -5.51 16.06
N GLY A 258 5.64 -4.95 17.27
CA GLY A 258 6.43 -5.55 18.34
C GLY A 258 6.63 -4.71 19.60
N HIS A 259 7.17 -5.38 20.62
CA HIS A 259 7.79 -4.73 21.77
C HIS A 259 9.27 -5.14 21.79
N GLY A 260 10.19 -4.25 21.41
CA GLY A 260 11.61 -4.61 21.27
C GLY A 260 12.54 -3.47 20.89
N PHE A 261 13.81 -3.62 21.29
CA PHE A 261 14.87 -2.60 21.19
C PHE A 261 15.32 -2.24 19.76
N PHE A 262 14.76 -2.90 18.74
CA PHE A 262 15.14 -2.76 17.32
C PHE A 262 14.13 -1.96 16.47
N ILE A 263 13.04 -1.46 17.07
CA ILE A 263 11.90 -0.88 16.34
C ILE A 263 12.21 0.51 15.75
N GLY A 264 13.07 1.31 16.39
CA GLY A 264 13.44 2.65 15.91
C GLY A 264 14.45 2.66 14.75
N ARG A 265 14.25 1.88 13.68
CA ARG A 265 15.25 1.72 12.61
C ARG A 265 14.79 1.82 11.16
N HIS A 266 13.49 1.79 10.86
CA HIS A 266 13.05 1.44 9.49
C HIS A 266 11.95 2.35 8.94
N GLU A 267 11.99 2.53 7.62
CA GLU A 267 10.90 3.05 6.80
C GLU A 267 9.65 2.16 7.01
N VAL A 268 8.76 2.51 7.94
CA VAL A 268 7.58 1.67 8.18
C VAL A 268 6.59 1.85 7.01
N PRO A 269 6.23 0.78 6.29
CA PRO A 269 5.28 0.88 5.20
C PRO A 269 3.91 1.35 5.71
N ASP A 270 3.31 2.22 4.91
CA ASP A 270 2.02 2.90 5.11
C ASP A 270 0.81 1.99 4.97
N ALA A 271 0.97 0.93 4.17
CA ALA A 271 0.13 -0.23 4.12
C ALA A 271 0.93 -1.35 3.47
N GLU A 272 0.93 -2.54 4.07
CA GLU A 272 1.41 -3.73 3.39
C GLU A 272 0.28 -4.31 2.53
N ARG A 273 0.66 -5.05 1.48
CA ARG A 273 -0.33 -5.67 0.60
C ARG A 273 0.20 -6.89 -0.13
N PHE A 274 -0.73 -7.74 -0.54
CA PHE A 274 -0.50 -8.75 -1.57
C PHE A 274 -1.45 -8.54 -2.74
N ASP A 275 -0.92 -8.53 -3.97
CA ASP A 275 -1.73 -8.60 -5.18
C ASP A 275 -1.64 -10.02 -5.75
N LEU A 276 -2.77 -10.71 -5.86
CA LEU A 276 -2.87 -12.09 -6.34
C LEU A 276 -3.59 -12.11 -7.69
N LEU A 277 -2.90 -12.51 -8.76
CA LEU A 277 -3.53 -12.69 -10.07
C LEU A 277 -4.12 -14.10 -10.17
N ILE A 278 -5.41 -14.19 -9.87
CA ILE A 278 -6.20 -15.42 -9.82
C ILE A 278 -6.71 -15.74 -11.23
N ARG A 279 -6.43 -16.95 -11.70
CA ARG A 279 -6.78 -17.41 -13.04
C ARG A 279 -8.25 -17.84 -13.10
N LEU A 280 -8.98 -17.28 -14.06
CA LEU A 280 -10.45 -17.41 -14.14
C LEU A 280 -10.97 -18.84 -14.33
N TRP A 281 -10.20 -19.76 -14.92
CA TRP A 281 -10.70 -21.08 -15.30
C TRP A 281 -10.40 -22.22 -14.30
N ASP A 282 -9.45 -22.06 -13.39
CA ASP A 282 -9.17 -23.02 -12.30
C ASP A 282 -8.83 -22.39 -10.95
N GLY A 283 -8.91 -21.07 -10.82
CA GLY A 283 -8.66 -20.37 -9.57
C GLY A 283 -7.20 -20.25 -9.15
N LYS A 284 -6.23 -20.82 -9.88
CA LYS A 284 -4.85 -20.77 -9.43
C LYS A 284 -4.29 -19.35 -9.47
N VAL A 285 -3.57 -18.95 -8.42
CA VAL A 285 -2.71 -17.77 -8.49
C VAL A 285 -1.58 -18.07 -9.48
N GLY A 286 -1.46 -17.26 -10.54
CA GLY A 286 -0.39 -17.39 -11.52
C GLY A 286 0.79 -16.44 -11.25
N LEU A 287 0.47 -15.23 -10.81
CA LEU A 287 1.44 -14.21 -10.38
C LEU A 287 0.99 -13.67 -9.02
N ALA A 288 1.94 -13.39 -8.13
CA ALA A 288 1.70 -12.65 -6.91
C ALA A 288 2.68 -11.47 -6.78
N CYS A 289 2.21 -10.36 -6.22
CA CYS A 289 3.01 -9.21 -5.80
C CYS A 289 2.98 -9.08 -4.30
N THR A 290 4.08 -8.60 -3.73
CA THR A 290 4.12 -7.96 -2.42
C THR A 290 4.72 -6.56 -2.55
N ASP A 291 4.47 -5.67 -1.59
CA ASP A 291 5.17 -4.39 -1.50
C ASP A 291 6.39 -4.52 -0.57
N LEU A 292 7.49 -3.84 -0.86
CA LEU A 292 8.68 -3.84 0.00
C LEU A 292 9.49 -2.56 -0.19
N HIS A 293 9.63 -1.74 0.85
CA HIS A 293 10.35 -0.46 0.82
C HIS A 293 9.94 0.42 -0.37
N TRP A 294 8.62 0.58 -0.56
CA TRP A 294 8.02 1.36 -1.65
C TRP A 294 8.24 0.75 -3.05
N ARG A 295 8.25 -0.59 -3.17
CA ARG A 295 8.56 -1.34 -4.42
C ARG A 295 7.63 -2.54 -4.62
N GLU A 296 7.00 -2.61 -5.78
CA GLU A 296 6.25 -3.80 -6.20
C GLU A 296 7.19 -4.96 -6.58
N SER A 297 7.19 -6.01 -5.76
CA SER A 297 7.97 -7.24 -5.97
C SER A 297 7.07 -8.37 -6.48
N TRP A 298 7.12 -8.62 -7.79
CA TRP A 298 6.32 -9.63 -8.48
C TRP A 298 7.06 -10.96 -8.69
N GLY A 299 6.36 -12.08 -8.53
CA GLY A 299 6.86 -13.40 -8.92
C GLY A 299 5.78 -14.33 -9.48
N VAL A 300 6.21 -15.40 -10.15
CA VAL A 300 5.35 -16.49 -10.65
C VAL A 300 5.14 -17.51 -9.54
N CYS A 301 3.89 -17.94 -9.34
CA CYS A 301 3.50 -18.90 -8.31
C CYS A 301 3.53 -20.33 -8.86
N GLU A 302 4.32 -21.24 -8.27
CA GLU A 302 4.33 -22.65 -8.70
C GLU A 302 3.27 -23.54 -8.03
N LYS A 303 2.84 -23.15 -6.82
CA LYS A 303 2.01 -24.00 -5.96
C LYS A 303 0.66 -23.36 -5.68
N THR A 304 -0.30 -24.21 -5.35
CA THR A 304 -1.62 -23.81 -4.89
C THR A 304 -1.95 -24.65 -3.65
N PRO A 305 -2.35 -24.05 -2.51
CA PRO A 305 -2.50 -22.62 -2.31
C PRO A 305 -1.17 -21.86 -2.33
N GLN A 306 -1.19 -20.64 -2.86
CA GLN A 306 -0.09 -19.68 -2.73
C GLN A 306 -0.01 -19.25 -1.26
N ARG A 307 1.17 -19.34 -0.63
CA ARG A 307 1.34 -18.90 0.76
C ARG A 307 2.01 -17.52 0.84
N ALA A 308 1.55 -16.72 1.77
CA ALA A 308 2.08 -15.43 2.13
C ALA A 308 2.15 -15.30 3.65
N THR A 309 2.99 -14.39 4.15
CA THR A 309 3.21 -14.23 5.59
C THR A 309 3.38 -12.74 5.93
N LEU A 310 2.72 -12.29 7.00
CA LEU A 310 2.86 -10.95 7.59
C LEU A 310 3.57 -11.01 8.93
N GLY A 311 4.42 -10.02 9.20
CA GLY A 311 5.19 -9.95 10.44
C GLY A 311 6.28 -11.04 10.56
N LEU A 312 6.79 -11.22 11.78
CA LEU A 312 7.92 -12.11 12.04
C LEU A 312 7.49 -13.44 12.66
N THR A 313 7.84 -14.54 11.98
CA THR A 313 7.84 -15.88 12.58
C THR A 313 8.80 -15.95 13.77
N ARG A 314 8.56 -16.88 14.69
CA ARG A 314 9.38 -17.08 15.89
C ARG A 314 10.83 -17.41 15.53
N GLU A 315 11.01 -18.22 14.50
CA GLU A 315 12.30 -18.67 13.98
C GLU A 315 13.07 -17.50 13.37
N ALA A 316 12.38 -16.58 12.67
CA ALA A 316 12.96 -15.34 12.18
C ALA A 316 13.39 -14.42 13.33
N LYS A 317 12.57 -14.24 14.37
CA LYS A 317 12.93 -13.48 15.60
C LYS A 317 14.21 -14.04 16.24
N ILE A 318 14.27 -15.36 16.44
CA ILE A 318 15.43 -16.05 17.04
C ILE A 318 16.68 -15.85 16.17
N LYS A 319 16.56 -16.06 14.85
CA LYS A 319 17.67 -15.91 13.91
C LYS A 319 18.17 -14.47 13.79
N LEU A 320 17.29 -13.48 13.86
CA LEU A 320 17.65 -12.05 13.88
C LEU A 320 18.39 -11.69 15.16
N VAL A 321 17.96 -12.17 16.33
CA VAL A 321 18.68 -11.96 17.61
C VAL A 321 20.07 -12.60 17.55
N GLN A 322 20.18 -13.84 17.04
CA GLN A 322 21.46 -14.55 16.92
C GLN A 322 22.42 -13.90 15.92
N THR A 323 21.92 -13.49 14.74
CA THR A 323 22.78 -12.97 13.65
C THR A 323 23.05 -11.45 13.78
N GLY A 324 22.11 -10.70 14.40
CA GLY A 324 22.15 -9.26 14.50
C GLY A 324 23.26 -8.74 15.42
N LEU A 325 23.50 -9.42 16.54
CA LEU A 325 24.59 -9.08 17.47
C LEU A 325 25.97 -9.16 16.82
N GLU A 326 26.21 -10.14 15.93
CA GLU A 326 27.52 -10.36 15.31
C GLU A 326 27.76 -9.52 14.05
N LYS A 327 26.72 -9.27 13.23
CA LYS A 327 26.88 -8.55 11.95
C LYS A 327 26.81 -7.03 12.05
N MET A 328 26.15 -6.46 13.08
CA MET A 328 26.04 -5.01 13.19
C MET A 328 27.38 -4.30 13.40
N TRP A 329 28.33 -4.92 14.10
CA TRP A 329 29.66 -4.33 14.31
C TRP A 329 30.62 -4.47 13.13
N SER A 330 30.35 -5.35 12.16
CA SER A 330 31.28 -5.64 11.06
C SER A 330 30.93 -4.98 9.73
N LYS A 331 29.68 -4.50 9.53
CA LYS A 331 29.25 -3.88 8.25
C LYS A 331 29.37 -2.35 8.17
N TRP A 332 29.59 -1.66 9.30
CA TRP A 332 29.56 -0.19 9.36
C TRP A 332 30.78 0.53 8.74
N GLU A 333 31.86 -0.18 8.42
CA GLU A 333 33.07 0.41 7.83
C GLU A 333 33.16 0.28 6.29
N GLY A 334 32.22 -0.42 5.63
CA GLY A 334 32.51 -1.06 4.33
C GLY A 334 31.77 -0.62 3.06
N GLU A 335 30.47 -0.30 3.11
CA GLU A 335 29.64 -0.32 1.89
C GLU A 335 29.20 1.07 1.39
N GLY A 336 29.76 1.47 0.25
CA GLY A 336 29.46 2.72 -0.44
C GLY A 336 28.13 2.71 -1.21
N LYS A 337 27.59 3.90 -1.48
CA LYS A 337 26.31 4.12 -2.17
C LYS A 337 26.33 3.54 -3.58
N GLN A 338 25.45 2.58 -3.88
CA GLN A 338 25.15 2.18 -5.25
C GLN A 338 24.39 3.29 -5.98
N ALA A 339 24.55 3.36 -7.31
CA ALA A 339 23.90 4.35 -8.15
C ALA A 339 22.42 4.04 -8.35
N ALA A 340 21.58 5.09 -8.39
CA ALA A 340 20.15 4.96 -8.64
C ALA A 340 19.86 4.37 -10.03
N VAL A 341 18.92 3.43 -10.09
CA VAL A 341 18.42 2.83 -11.33
C VAL A 341 17.21 3.66 -11.80
N PRO A 342 17.04 3.95 -13.10
CA PRO A 342 15.88 4.72 -13.56
C PRO A 342 14.54 4.01 -13.27
N SER A 343 13.55 4.77 -12.79
CA SER A 343 12.23 4.27 -12.42
C SER A 343 11.50 3.62 -13.61
N TYR A 344 11.07 2.36 -13.47
CA TYR A 344 10.39 1.60 -14.52
C TYR A 344 8.99 1.16 -14.07
N ASN A 345 7.99 1.38 -14.93
CA ASN A 345 6.62 0.91 -14.69
C ASN A 345 6.50 -0.60 -15.00
N PRO A 346 6.18 -1.46 -14.02
CA PRO A 346 6.17 -2.90 -14.17
C PRO A 346 4.95 -3.42 -14.96
N LEU A 347 3.90 -2.63 -15.19
CA LEU A 347 2.67 -3.09 -15.86
C LEU A 347 2.96 -3.75 -17.22
N GLY A 348 3.88 -3.19 -18.00
CA GLY A 348 4.30 -3.80 -19.28
C GLY A 348 5.00 -5.15 -19.11
N TYR A 349 5.75 -5.34 -18.03
CA TYR A 349 6.36 -6.64 -17.68
C TYR A 349 5.30 -7.63 -17.20
N ILE A 350 4.46 -7.25 -16.24
CA ILE A 350 3.42 -8.11 -15.65
C ILE A 350 2.43 -8.58 -16.73
N GLN A 351 2.02 -7.69 -17.65
CA GLN A 351 1.15 -8.05 -18.78
C GLN A 351 1.81 -9.02 -19.77
N ARG A 352 3.12 -8.88 -20.03
CA ARG A 352 3.87 -9.85 -20.86
C ARG A 352 3.95 -11.19 -20.14
N ARG A 353 4.29 -11.21 -18.85
CA ARG A 353 4.36 -12.42 -18.02
C ARG A 353 3.03 -13.13 -17.91
N ALA A 354 1.92 -12.45 -17.60
CA ALA A 354 0.59 -13.08 -17.54
C ALA A 354 0.18 -13.76 -18.86
N LYS A 355 0.55 -13.18 -20.01
CA LYS A 355 0.35 -13.79 -21.34
C LYS A 355 1.26 -15.01 -21.61
N LEU A 356 2.43 -15.08 -20.99
CA LEU A 356 3.38 -16.20 -21.07
C LEU A 356 3.02 -17.32 -20.08
N GLU A 357 2.60 -17.00 -18.87
CA GLU A 357 2.17 -17.99 -17.87
C GLU A 357 0.84 -18.67 -18.25
N ALA A 358 -0.01 -17.98 -19.02
CA ALA A 358 -1.12 -18.61 -19.74
C ALA A 358 -0.66 -19.69 -20.76
N ARG A 359 0.65 -19.85 -20.98
CA ARG A 359 1.29 -20.79 -21.93
C ARG A 359 2.42 -21.65 -21.32
N ASN A 360 2.58 -21.65 -19.98
CA ASN A 360 3.34 -22.65 -19.19
C ASN A 360 4.89 -22.61 -19.30
N THR A 361 5.64 -22.12 -18.28
CA THR A 361 6.94 -22.69 -17.75
C THR A 361 7.66 -21.82 -16.67
N LYS A 362 8.62 -22.43 -15.95
CA LYS A 362 9.22 -22.04 -14.63
C LYS A 362 10.52 -21.17 -14.68
N PHE A 363 10.81 -20.39 -13.61
CA PHE A 363 12.03 -19.54 -13.35
C PHE A 363 12.49 -19.62 -11.84
N VAL A 364 13.07 -18.59 -11.16
CA VAL A 364 13.40 -18.59 -9.67
C VAL A 364 13.49 -17.17 -9.01
N VAL A 365 12.84 -16.84 -7.86
CA VAL A 365 13.10 -15.56 -7.09
C VAL A 365 14.08 -15.82 -5.95
N ARG A 366 14.88 -14.79 -5.61
CA ARG A 366 15.36 -14.58 -4.24
C ARG A 366 15.27 -13.11 -3.83
N ALA A 367 14.33 -12.80 -2.95
CA ALA A 367 14.39 -11.61 -2.11
C ALA A 367 14.99 -12.02 -0.76
N HIS A 368 16.21 -11.59 -0.46
CA HIS A 368 16.79 -11.70 0.88
C HIS A 368 16.67 -10.35 1.59
N GLY A 369 15.46 -10.03 2.04
CA GLY A 369 15.26 -9.00 3.06
C GLY A 369 15.66 -9.58 4.43
N THR A 370 16.45 -8.83 5.20
CA THR A 370 16.76 -9.14 6.61
C THR A 370 15.95 -8.30 7.58
N GLU A 371 14.84 -7.71 7.12
CA GLU A 371 14.12 -6.65 7.85
C GLU A 371 12.77 -7.13 8.41
N ALA A 372 12.36 -6.50 9.50
CA ALA A 372 11.61 -7.13 10.59
C ALA A 372 10.07 -7.08 10.46
N HIS A 373 9.55 -6.76 9.27
CA HIS A 373 8.12 -6.49 9.05
C HIS A 373 7.64 -6.92 7.65
N ILE A 374 8.54 -7.44 6.81
CA ILE A 374 8.32 -7.62 5.37
C ILE A 374 7.18 -8.63 5.09
N PRO A 375 6.16 -8.27 4.28
CA PRO A 375 5.19 -9.21 3.72
C PRO A 375 5.89 -10.16 2.74
N LEU A 376 6.01 -11.42 3.12
CA LEU A 376 6.72 -12.45 2.35
C LEU A 376 5.75 -13.28 1.51
N LEU A 377 6.21 -13.68 0.32
CA LEU A 377 5.54 -14.65 -0.54
C LEU A 377 6.42 -15.89 -0.68
N ALA A 378 5.84 -17.06 -0.38
CA ALA A 378 6.51 -18.35 -0.53
C ALA A 378 6.45 -18.87 -1.99
N ASP A 379 7.31 -19.83 -2.33
CA ASP A 379 7.21 -20.62 -3.57
C ASP A 379 7.15 -19.81 -4.90
N LEU A 380 7.83 -18.66 -4.93
CA LEU A 380 7.89 -17.77 -6.11
C LEU A 380 9.11 -17.95 -7.01
N LEU A 381 8.92 -17.61 -8.30
CA LEU A 381 9.94 -17.53 -9.35
C LEU A 381 10.10 -16.10 -9.95
N ALA A 382 11.32 -15.64 -10.29
CA ALA A 382 11.64 -14.25 -10.71
C ALA A 382 12.43 -14.13 -12.02
N ASP A 383 12.53 -12.86 -12.43
CA ASP A 383 13.64 -12.24 -13.16
C ASP A 383 14.67 -11.58 -12.22
N THR A 384 15.86 -11.28 -12.75
CA THR A 384 17.00 -10.71 -12.02
C THR A 384 16.94 -9.19 -11.78
N ASP A 385 15.88 -8.52 -12.22
CA ASP A 385 15.80 -7.06 -12.28
C ASP A 385 15.17 -6.46 -11.00
N SER A 386 15.98 -6.37 -9.94
CA SER A 386 15.61 -5.79 -8.65
C SER A 386 15.81 -4.25 -8.61
N PHE A 387 14.83 -3.51 -8.09
CA PHE A 387 14.86 -2.04 -7.95
C PHE A 387 15.22 -1.58 -6.52
N PHE A 388 15.63 -0.31 -6.34
CA PHE A 388 15.98 0.29 -5.03
C PHE A 388 15.06 1.47 -4.63
N SER A 389 15.00 1.79 -3.32
CA SER A 389 14.05 2.80 -2.77
C SER A 389 14.42 4.25 -3.12
N SER A 390 15.71 4.50 -3.43
CA SER A 390 16.17 5.74 -4.07
C SER A 390 15.41 6.04 -5.37
N ASP A 391 15.09 5.00 -6.13
CA ASP A 391 14.67 5.10 -7.52
C ASP A 391 13.21 5.58 -7.64
N VAL A 392 12.43 5.40 -6.57
CA VAL A 392 11.04 5.89 -6.45
C VAL A 392 10.99 7.28 -5.81
N ARG A 393 11.84 7.56 -4.80
CA ARG A 393 11.94 8.88 -4.14
C ARG A 393 12.50 9.96 -5.08
N LEU A 394 13.33 9.62 -6.07
CA LEU A 394 13.97 10.57 -7.00
C LEU A 394 13.10 11.02 -8.19
N GLY A 395 11.91 10.45 -8.39
CA GLY A 395 10.89 10.98 -9.30
C GLY A 395 11.19 10.91 -10.79
N GLY A 396 10.62 9.90 -11.47
CA GLY A 396 10.38 9.93 -12.91
C GLY A 396 9.08 10.65 -13.28
#